data_AF-A0A2V8G7K0-F1
#
_entry.id   AF-A0A2V8G7K0-F1
#
_cell.length_a   1.000
_cell.length_b   1.000
_cell.length_c   1.000
_cell.angle_alpha   90.00
_cell.angle_beta   90.00
_cell.angle_gamma   90.00
#
_symmetry.space_group_name_H-M   'P 1'
#
loop_
_entity.id
_entity.type
_entity.pdbx_description
1 polymer ?
#
loop_
_entity_poly.entity_id
_entity_poly.type
_entity_poly.pdbx_seq_one_letter_code
_entity_poly.pdbx_strand_id
1 'polypeptide(L)'
;ARFSSADAFDQTLSRSGIDANHLRQTLRDNLRIRTYEDQRFTMAPPTDEELGRYYRDHPQTLVRQGQIAPLEAVRADVARIVSDERRATLIADWLAGLRRRADVIDLYLARR
;
A
#
# COMPACT_ATOMS: atom_id res chain seq x y z
N ALA A 1 -14.73 16.26 -12.71
CA ALA A 1 -14.22 16.42 -11.33
C ALA A 1 -15.09 15.59 -10.38
N ARG A 2 -14.56 15.05 -9.27
CA ARG A 2 -15.31 14.20 -8.32
C ARG A 2 -16.37 14.96 -7.51
N PHE A 3 -16.22 16.29 -7.39
CA PHE A 3 -17.19 17.19 -6.76
C PHE A 3 -17.66 18.23 -7.77
N SER A 4 -18.90 18.67 -7.63
CA SER A 4 -19.54 19.67 -8.50
C SER A 4 -19.06 21.10 -8.24
N SER A 5 -18.54 21.39 -7.03
CA SER A 5 -17.97 22.68 -6.65
C SER A 5 -17.00 22.54 -5.48
N ALA A 6 -16.29 23.63 -5.16
CA ALA A 6 -15.46 23.73 -3.94
C ALA A 6 -16.32 23.63 -2.67
N ASP A 7 -17.49 24.30 -2.63
CA ASP A 7 -18.41 24.20 -1.50
C ASP A 7 -18.92 22.77 -1.27
N ALA A 8 -19.21 22.02 -2.35
CA ALA A 8 -19.63 20.64 -2.26
C ALA A 8 -18.51 19.73 -1.73
N PHE A 9 -17.25 20.05 -2.04
CA PHE A 9 -16.08 19.38 -1.48
C PHE A 9 -15.93 19.69 0.01
N ASP A 10 -15.97 20.97 0.41
CA ASP A 10 -15.80 21.39 1.80
C ASP A 10 -16.93 20.85 2.70
N GLN A 11 -18.18 20.84 2.22
CA GLN A 11 -19.29 20.20 2.92
C GLN A 11 -19.06 18.70 3.13
N THR A 12 -18.43 18.02 2.16
CA THR A 12 -18.12 16.60 2.28
C THR A 12 -17.04 16.35 3.33
N LEU A 13 -15.99 17.18 3.36
CA LEU A 13 -14.95 17.10 4.39
C LEU A 13 -15.54 17.33 5.78
N SER A 14 -16.38 18.36 5.92
CA SER A 14 -17.03 18.69 7.19
C SER A 14 -17.88 17.53 7.73
N ARG A 15 -18.61 16.80 6.85
CA ARG A 15 -19.37 15.59 7.24
C ARG A 15 -18.47 14.46 7.76
N SER A 16 -17.21 14.39 7.30
CA SER A 16 -16.20 13.47 7.84
C SER A 16 -15.44 14.00 9.06
N GLY A 17 -15.80 15.19 9.56
CA GLY A 17 -15.20 15.80 10.74
C GLY A 17 -13.84 16.45 10.49
N ILE A 18 -13.46 16.69 9.23
CA ILE A 18 -12.19 17.32 8.86
C ILE A 18 -12.45 18.53 7.96
N ASP A 19 -11.44 19.39 7.80
CA ASP A 19 -11.47 20.48 6.85
C ASP A 19 -10.39 20.30 5.76
N ALA A 20 -10.34 21.23 4.82
CA ALA A 20 -9.37 21.20 3.72
C ALA A 20 -7.91 21.31 4.22
N ASN A 21 -7.67 21.98 5.35
CA ASN A 21 -6.33 22.12 5.91
C ASN A 21 -5.85 20.81 6.54
N HIS A 22 -6.70 20.15 7.32
CA HIS A 22 -6.44 18.83 7.87
C HIS A 22 -6.17 17.83 6.75
N LEU A 23 -7.03 17.77 5.73
CA LEU A 23 -6.81 16.89 4.58
C LEU A 23 -5.47 17.19 3.89
N ARG A 24 -5.15 18.46 3.65
CA ARG A 24 -3.88 18.85 3.03
C ARG A 24 -2.68 18.41 3.88
N GLN A 25 -2.75 18.57 5.19
CA GLN A 25 -1.69 18.15 6.10
C GLN A 25 -1.52 16.63 6.09
N THR A 26 -2.61 15.87 6.20
CA THR A 26 -2.60 14.41 6.12
C THR A 26 -2.01 13.93 4.79
N LEU A 27 -2.39 14.54 3.66
CA LEU A 27 -1.82 14.19 2.35
C LEU A 27 -0.33 14.51 2.27
N ARG A 28 0.10 15.67 2.78
CA ARG A 28 1.51 16.05 2.82
C ARG A 28 2.33 15.07 3.65
N ASP A 29 1.85 14.68 4.82
CA ASP A 29 2.55 13.77 5.71
C ASP A 29 2.60 12.35 5.11
N ASN A 30 1.50 11.88 4.51
CA ASN A 30 1.47 10.61 3.78
C ASN A 30 2.46 10.59 2.60
N LEU A 31 2.54 11.68 1.81
CA LEU A 31 3.50 11.78 0.72
C LEU A 31 4.93 11.76 1.24
N ARG A 32 5.22 12.51 2.32
CA ARG A 32 6.54 12.50 2.96
C ARG A 32 6.94 11.11 3.45
N ILE A 33 6.01 10.38 4.09
CA ILE A 33 6.25 9.00 4.56
C ILE A 33 6.54 8.10 3.37
N ARG A 34 5.69 8.12 2.32
CA ARG A 34 5.88 7.31 1.11
C ARG A 34 7.23 7.58 0.45
N THR A 35 7.59 8.85 0.27
CA THR A 35 8.90 9.24 -0.29
C THR A 35 10.06 8.71 0.55
N TYR A 36 9.96 8.79 1.88
CA TYR A 36 11.00 8.26 2.75
C TYR A 36 11.11 6.74 2.64
N GLU A 37 9.98 6.03 2.64
CA GLU A 37 9.98 4.58 2.45
C GLU A 37 10.56 4.20 1.07
N ASP A 38 10.23 4.91 0.00
CA ASP A 38 10.76 4.65 -1.34
C ASP A 38 12.28 4.79 -1.38
N GLN A 39 12.82 5.82 -0.72
CA GLN A 39 14.27 6.02 -0.61
C GLN A 39 14.93 4.95 0.26
N ARG A 40 14.25 4.50 1.32
CA ARG A 40 14.82 3.60 2.33
C ARG A 40 14.77 2.13 1.90
N PHE A 41 13.76 1.76 1.13
CA PHE A 41 13.42 0.39 0.72
C PHE A 41 13.49 0.21 -0.80
N THR A 42 14.57 0.69 -1.42
CA THR A 42 14.88 0.36 -2.82
C THR A 42 15.17 -1.13 -2.94
N MET A 43 14.41 -1.82 -3.79
CA MET A 43 14.55 -3.26 -4.01
C MET A 43 14.90 -3.56 -5.47
N ALA A 44 15.62 -4.66 -5.67
CA ALA A 44 15.73 -5.25 -6.99
C ALA A 44 14.34 -5.76 -7.46
N PRO A 45 14.05 -5.70 -8.77
CA PRO A 45 12.85 -6.30 -9.34
C PRO A 45 12.71 -7.79 -8.97
N PRO A 46 11.48 -8.34 -8.96
CA PRO A 46 11.28 -9.76 -8.73
C PRO A 46 11.93 -10.64 -9.79
N THR A 47 12.47 -11.78 -9.36
CA THR A 47 13.07 -12.77 -10.26
C THR A 47 11.98 -13.56 -10.99
N ASP A 48 12.32 -14.16 -12.14
CA ASP A 48 11.36 -15.00 -12.88
C ASP A 48 10.86 -16.20 -12.05
N GLU A 49 11.70 -16.71 -11.14
CA GLU A 49 11.29 -17.76 -10.21
C GLU A 49 10.21 -17.28 -9.23
N GLU A 50 10.35 -16.06 -8.69
CA GLU A 50 9.35 -15.44 -7.82
C GLU A 50 8.03 -15.20 -8.57
N LEU A 51 8.10 -14.70 -9.81
CA LEU A 51 6.91 -14.51 -10.66
C LEU A 51 6.21 -15.84 -10.98
N GLY A 52 6.98 -16.87 -11.33
CA GLY A 52 6.47 -18.21 -11.63
C GLY A 52 5.89 -18.93 -10.40
N ARG A 53 6.43 -18.68 -9.21
CA ARG A 53 5.85 -19.14 -7.94
C ARG A 53 4.51 -18.47 -7.68
N TYR A 54 4.47 -17.13 -7.71
CA TYR A 54 3.23 -16.38 -7.50
C TYR A 54 2.12 -16.79 -8.48
N TYR A 55 2.45 -16.95 -9.76
CA TYR A 55 1.49 -17.36 -10.79
C TYR A 55 0.87 -18.74 -10.51
N ARG A 56 1.66 -19.70 -10.01
CA ARG A 56 1.17 -21.05 -9.66
C ARG A 56 0.36 -21.07 -8.37
N ASP A 57 0.71 -20.23 -7.40
CA ASP A 57 0.07 -20.21 -6.09
C ASP A 57 -1.22 -19.37 -6.08
N HIS A 58 -1.37 -18.42 -7.02
CA HIS A 58 -2.52 -17.49 -7.09
C HIS A 58 -3.30 -17.52 -8.43
N PRO A 59 -3.60 -18.68 -9.04
CA PRO A 59 -4.17 -18.77 -10.39
C PRO A 59 -5.54 -18.10 -10.50
N GLN A 60 -6.32 -18.11 -9.41
CA GLN A 60 -7.67 -17.53 -9.38
C GLN A 60 -7.67 -16.00 -9.47
N THR A 61 -6.56 -15.33 -9.12
CA THR A 61 -6.44 -13.87 -9.20
C THR A 61 -6.10 -13.39 -10.61
N LEU A 62 -5.75 -14.32 -11.51
CA LEU A 62 -5.22 -14.05 -12.84
C LEU A 62 -6.20 -14.40 -13.97
N VAL A 63 -7.49 -14.50 -13.63
CA VAL A 63 -8.56 -14.78 -14.59
C VAL A 63 -8.89 -13.53 -15.41
N ARG A 64 -8.83 -13.66 -16.74
CA ARG A 64 -9.27 -12.65 -17.71
C ARG A 64 -10.31 -13.31 -18.63
N GLN A 65 -11.48 -12.70 -18.77
CA GLN A 65 -12.57 -13.22 -19.62
C GLN A 65 -12.97 -14.67 -19.31
N GLY A 66 -12.86 -15.09 -18.04
CA GLY A 66 -13.22 -16.45 -17.61
C GLY A 66 -12.14 -17.52 -17.82
N GLN A 67 -10.96 -17.16 -18.35
CA GLN A 67 -9.81 -18.07 -18.44
C GLN A 67 -8.61 -17.51 -17.67
N ILE A 68 -7.74 -18.39 -17.15
CA ILE A 68 -6.48 -17.97 -16.54
C ILE A 68 -5.60 -17.41 -17.66
N ALA A 69 -5.24 -16.13 -17.57
CA ALA A 69 -4.39 -15.49 -18.56
C ALA A 69 -2.96 -16.04 -18.46
N PRO A 70 -2.27 -16.27 -19.60
CA PRO A 70 -0.90 -16.76 -19.59
C PRO A 70 0.04 -15.77 -18.88
N LEU A 71 1.10 -16.28 -18.25
CA LEU A 71 2.04 -15.48 -17.45
C LEU A 71 2.54 -14.25 -18.20
N GLU A 72 2.90 -14.39 -19.48
CA GLU A 72 3.37 -13.26 -20.31
C GLU A 72 2.36 -12.10 -20.38
N ALA A 73 1.06 -12.42 -20.45
CA ALA A 73 0.00 -11.42 -20.52
C ALA A 73 -0.22 -10.68 -19.19
N VAL A 74 0.17 -11.28 -18.06
CA VAL A 74 -0.01 -10.72 -16.71
C VAL A 74 1.31 -10.41 -16.01
N ARG A 75 2.45 -10.55 -16.70
CA ARG A 75 3.78 -10.50 -16.08
C ARG A 75 4.04 -9.17 -15.35
N ALA A 76 3.63 -8.05 -15.96
CA ALA A 76 3.77 -6.73 -15.35
C ALA A 76 2.89 -6.56 -14.11
N ASP A 77 1.66 -7.08 -14.14
CA ASP A 77 0.74 -7.05 -13.00
C ASP A 77 1.28 -7.90 -11.84
N VAL A 78 1.72 -9.13 -12.14
CA VAL A 78 2.31 -10.05 -11.16
C VAL A 78 3.58 -9.44 -10.57
N ALA A 79 4.47 -8.86 -11.39
CA ALA A 79 5.68 -8.22 -10.91
C ALA A 79 5.40 -7.04 -9.97
N ARG A 80 4.37 -6.24 -10.27
CA ARG A 80 3.94 -5.15 -9.39
C ARG A 80 3.43 -5.71 -8.06
N ILE A 81 2.54 -6.70 -8.07
CA ILE A 81 1.98 -7.29 -6.85
C ILE A 81 3.08 -7.90 -5.98
N VAL A 82 3.95 -8.71 -6.57
CA VAL A 82 5.07 -9.34 -5.84
C VAL A 82 6.01 -8.29 -5.25
N SER A 83 6.27 -7.19 -5.98
CA SER A 83 7.08 -6.08 -5.46
C SER A 83 6.40 -5.39 -4.28
N ASP A 84 5.10 -5.11 -4.38
CA ASP A 84 4.32 -4.45 -3.34
C ASP A 84 4.28 -5.30 -2.06
N GLU A 85 4.06 -6.61 -2.17
CA GLU A 85 4.04 -7.56 -1.05
C GLU A 85 5.41 -7.69 -0.36
N ARG A 86 6.48 -7.82 -1.15
CA ARG A 86 7.86 -7.87 -0.64
C ARG A 86 8.20 -6.58 0.12
N ARG A 87 7.84 -5.42 -0.44
CA ARG A 87 8.08 -4.11 0.18
C ARG A 87 7.31 -3.98 1.49
N ALA A 88 6.03 -4.36 1.49
CA ALA A 88 5.18 -4.30 2.67
C ALA A 88 5.72 -5.17 3.81
N THR A 89 6.22 -6.37 3.50
CA THR A 89 6.84 -7.27 4.48
C THR A 89 8.10 -6.64 5.10
N LEU A 90 9.01 -6.10 4.29
CA LEU A 90 10.22 -5.44 4.79
C LEU A 90 9.92 -4.24 5.70
N ILE A 91 8.92 -3.43 5.34
CA ILE A 91 8.51 -2.28 6.14
C ILE A 91 7.89 -2.76 7.46
N ALA A 92 7.03 -3.77 7.43
CA ALA A 92 6.41 -4.31 8.63
C ALA A 92 7.45 -4.85 9.62
N ASP A 93 8.43 -5.62 9.14
CA ASP A 93 9.52 -6.16 9.95
C ASP A 93 10.39 -5.05 10.55
N TRP A 94 10.71 -4.04 9.74
CA TRP A 94 11.48 -2.88 10.20
C TRP A 94 10.73 -2.10 11.29
N LEU A 95 9.44 -1.83 11.08
CA LEU A 95 8.59 -1.15 12.06
C LEU A 95 8.45 -1.96 13.36
N ALA A 96 8.29 -3.27 13.27
CA ALA A 96 8.26 -4.17 14.43
C ALA A 96 9.59 -4.11 15.20
N GLY A 97 10.72 -4.06 14.49
CA GLY A 97 12.05 -3.86 15.09
C GLY A 97 12.19 -2.51 15.79
N LEU A 98 11.68 -1.43 15.18
CA LEU A 98 11.70 -0.09 15.78
C LEU A 98 10.84 0.00 17.04
N ARG A 99 9.60 -0.49 16.98
CA ARG A 99 8.67 -0.49 18.13
C ARG A 99 9.27 -1.21 19.34
N ARG A 100 9.91 -2.36 19.12
CA ARG A 100 10.57 -3.12 20.20
C ARG A 100 11.73 -2.36 20.86
N ARG A 101 12.47 -1.52 20.13
CA ARG A 101 13.61 -0.76 20.68
C ARG A 101 13.22 0.54 21.35
N ALA A 102 12.08 1.12 20.97
CA ALA A 102 11.65 2.43 21.42
C ALA A 102 10.71 2.39 22.64
N ASP A 103 10.50 1.21 23.25
CA ASP A 103 9.56 0.98 24.36
C ASP A 103 8.19 1.66 24.14
N VAL A 104 7.63 1.46 22.95
CA VAL A 104 6.35 2.07 22.56
C VAL A 104 5.22 1.30 23.24
N ILE A 105 4.64 1.90 24.27
CA ILE A 105 3.42 1.39 24.91
C ILE A 105 2.21 1.88 24.11
N ASP A 106 1.54 0.95 23.40
CA ASP A 106 0.25 1.25 22.78
C ASP A 106 -0.86 1.17 23.83
N LEU A 107 -1.24 2.34 24.35
CA LEU A 107 -2.27 2.46 25.39
C LEU A 107 -3.69 2.07 24.90
N TYR A 108 -3.89 1.89 23.59
CA TYR A 108 -5.21 1.59 23.00
C TYR A 108 -5.35 0.14 22.50
N LEU A 109 -4.26 -0.63 22.41
CA LEU A 109 -4.33 -2.08 22.16
C LEU A 109 -4.63 -2.92 23.42
N ALA A 110 -4.70 -2.30 24.59
CA ALA A 110 -5.01 -2.97 25.85
C ALA A 110 -6.53 -3.19 26.04
N ARG A 111 -7.11 -4.15 25.31
CA ARG A 111 -8.22 -5.02 25.78
C ARG A 111 -8.51 -6.11 24.76
N ARG A 112 -8.01 -7.33 25.02
CA ARG A 112 -8.67 -8.56 24.61
C ARG A 112 -8.49 -9.62 25.68
#